data_AF-R5J5X6-F1
#
_entry.id   AF-R5J5X6-F1
#
_cell.length_a   1.000
_cell.length_b   1.000
_cell.length_c   1.000
_cell.angle_alpha   90.00
_cell.angle_beta   90.00
_cell.angle_gamma   90.00
#
_symmetry.space_group_name_H-M   'P 1'
#
loop_
_entity.id
_entity.type
_entity.pdbx_description
1 polymer ?
#
loop_
_entity_poly.entity_id
_entity_poly.type
_entity_poly.pdbx_seq_one_letter_code
_entity_poly.pdbx_strand_id
1 'polypeptide(L)'
;MKKYISLSIIIAFIHIVYCESMSSKISEEYLYRGYTHQKLNHPDSARYFYQRIIDADENIYTTADAYLHLSEIEEACGNYKEALRLLHINQNWQDSIHKTTQAEMMQQINALHVKHNTEKESMKKSIYLYRSELTAIGILLLVVVYILYKRKRKRKQPETKEILLRKSDIYARFHSINHESNSSITEKEWAELQKAIDDTYENFTGTLYALCKKLSPMELHICYLMKISISVTNMAYIVGRSKSAVSTTRNKLYEKLQGQKGTPEMLDQFIAKL
;
A
#
# COMPACT_ATOMS: atom_id res chain seq x y z
N MET A 1 -4.03 -16.37 -36.84
CA MET A 1 -4.23 -17.69 -37.48
C MET A 1 -5.31 -18.46 -36.73
N LYS A 2 -6.54 -18.49 -37.26
CA LYS A 2 -7.67 -19.25 -36.69
C LYS A 2 -7.41 -20.73 -36.95
N LYS A 3 -7.14 -21.52 -35.92
CA LYS A 3 -7.10 -23.00 -36.02
C LYS A 3 -8.52 -23.48 -36.29
N TYR A 4 -8.86 -23.69 -37.55
CA TYR A 4 -10.05 -24.46 -37.93
C TYR A 4 -9.80 -25.91 -37.47
N ILE A 5 -10.44 -26.31 -36.36
CA ILE A 5 -10.62 -27.72 -36.04
C ILE A 5 -11.44 -28.29 -37.19
N SER A 6 -10.87 -29.21 -37.98
CA SER A 6 -11.55 -29.71 -39.16
C SER A 6 -12.89 -30.33 -38.76
N LEU A 7 -13.93 -30.08 -39.55
CA LEU A 7 -15.28 -30.62 -39.33
C LEU A 7 -15.25 -32.15 -39.14
N SER A 8 -14.27 -32.83 -39.76
CA SER A 8 -14.01 -34.27 -39.58
C SER A 8 -13.61 -34.66 -38.15
N ILE A 9 -12.84 -33.83 -37.43
CA ILE A 9 -12.45 -34.10 -36.04
C ILE A 9 -13.65 -33.93 -35.11
N ILE A 10 -14.51 -32.93 -35.37
CA ILE A 10 -15.73 -32.69 -34.60
C ILE A 10 -16.74 -33.83 -34.84
N ILE A 11 -16.92 -34.28 -36.08
CA ILE A 11 -17.80 -35.41 -36.41
C ILE A 11 -17.26 -36.71 -35.81
N ALA A 12 -15.95 -36.95 -35.86
CA ALA A 12 -15.35 -38.11 -35.21
C ALA A 12 -15.55 -38.09 -33.69
N PHE A 13 -15.40 -36.93 -33.05
CA PHE A 13 -15.61 -36.79 -31.61
C PHE A 13 -17.09 -36.98 -31.21
N ILE A 14 -18.02 -36.44 -31.99
CA ILE A 14 -19.46 -36.64 -31.79
C ILE A 14 -19.84 -38.11 -32.01
N HIS A 15 -19.28 -38.77 -33.02
CA HIS A 15 -19.52 -40.20 -33.26
C HIS A 15 -18.96 -41.07 -32.14
N ILE A 16 -17.78 -40.75 -31.61
CA ILE A 16 -17.18 -41.45 -30.45
C ILE A 16 -18.07 -41.30 -29.21
N VAL A 17 -18.47 -40.07 -28.86
CA VAL A 17 -19.32 -39.80 -27.69
C VAL A 17 -20.72 -40.41 -27.85
N TYR A 18 -21.29 -40.37 -29.06
CA TYR A 18 -22.59 -40.98 -29.34
C TYR A 18 -22.52 -42.51 -29.29
N CYS A 19 -21.44 -43.11 -29.78
CA CYS A 19 -21.18 -44.54 -29.74
C CYS A 19 -20.99 -45.02 -28.29
N GLU A 20 -20.23 -44.30 -27.45
CA GLU A 20 -20.10 -44.58 -25.99
C GLU A 20 -21.46 -44.51 -25.27
N SER A 21 -22.28 -43.51 -25.57
CA SER A 21 -23.60 -43.35 -24.94
C SER A 21 -24.63 -44.42 -25.37
N MET A 22 -24.52 -44.93 -26.60
CA MET A 22 -25.36 -45.99 -27.12
C MET A 22 -24.90 -47.36 -26.60
N SER A 23 -23.59 -47.57 -26.53
CA SER A 23 -22.92 -48.75 -25.97
C SER A 23 -23.29 -49.01 -24.51
N SER A 24 -23.19 -48.00 -23.64
CA SER A 24 -23.56 -48.12 -22.22
C SER A 24 -25.03 -48.52 -22.00
N LYS A 25 -25.93 -48.14 -22.91
CA LYS A 25 -27.36 -48.51 -22.84
C LYS A 25 -27.59 -49.96 -23.30
N ILE A 26 -26.81 -50.44 -24.26
CA ILE A 26 -26.89 -51.81 -24.77
C ILE A 26 -26.41 -52.81 -23.71
N SER A 27 -25.33 -52.50 -22.97
CA SER A 27 -24.84 -53.35 -21.88
C SER A 27 -25.82 -53.43 -20.71
N GLU A 28 -26.45 -52.31 -20.32
CA GLU A 28 -27.50 -52.27 -19.28
C GLU A 28 -28.76 -53.05 -19.70
N GLU A 29 -29.17 -52.97 -20.97
CA GLU A 29 -30.30 -53.73 -21.51
C GLU A 29 -30.03 -55.25 -21.47
N TYR A 30 -28.82 -55.68 -21.83
CA TYR A 30 -28.45 -57.09 -21.73
C TYR A 30 -28.35 -57.58 -20.29
N LEU A 31 -27.89 -56.74 -19.37
CA LEU A 31 -27.85 -57.06 -17.94
C LEU A 31 -29.27 -57.31 -17.39
N TYR A 32 -30.23 -56.45 -17.76
CA TYR A 32 -31.63 -56.61 -17.39
C TYR A 32 -32.25 -57.90 -17.97
N ARG A 33 -31.96 -58.23 -19.23
CA ARG A 33 -32.42 -59.49 -19.86
C ARG A 33 -31.78 -60.72 -19.21
N GLY A 34 -30.49 -60.68 -18.91
CA GLY A 34 -29.81 -61.75 -18.16
C GLY A 34 -30.48 -62.01 -16.81
N TYR A 35 -30.73 -60.94 -16.05
CA TYR A 35 -31.34 -61.02 -14.72
C TYR A 35 -32.77 -61.57 -14.73
N THR A 36 -33.58 -61.14 -15.70
CA THR A 36 -34.96 -61.64 -15.84
C THR A 36 -34.99 -63.13 -16.19
N HIS A 37 -34.12 -63.59 -17.09
CA HIS A 37 -34.01 -65.01 -17.44
C HIS A 37 -33.46 -65.88 -16.29
N GLN A 38 -32.52 -65.36 -15.49
CA GLN A 38 -32.01 -66.03 -14.29
C GLN A 38 -33.13 -66.26 -13.26
N LYS A 39 -33.95 -65.24 -13.00
CA LYS A 39 -35.11 -65.34 -12.08
C LYS A 39 -36.20 -66.29 -12.57
N LEU A 40 -36.36 -66.44 -13.89
CA LEU A 40 -37.30 -67.37 -14.51
C LEU A 40 -36.78 -68.82 -14.54
N ASN A 41 -35.64 -69.10 -13.90
CA ASN A 41 -34.97 -70.41 -13.84
C ASN A 41 -34.56 -70.95 -15.23
N HIS A 42 -34.17 -70.05 -16.14
CA HIS A 42 -33.62 -70.37 -17.46
C HIS A 42 -32.12 -70.04 -17.53
N PRO A 43 -31.25 -70.87 -16.93
CA PRO A 43 -29.82 -70.55 -16.76
C PRO A 43 -29.07 -70.41 -18.09
N ASP A 44 -29.43 -71.16 -19.13
CA ASP A 44 -28.71 -71.12 -20.42
C ASP A 44 -28.93 -69.80 -21.18
N SER A 45 -30.15 -69.26 -21.14
CA SER A 45 -30.44 -67.94 -21.73
C SER A 45 -29.77 -66.82 -20.96
N ALA A 46 -29.75 -66.91 -19.62
CA ALA A 46 -29.06 -65.94 -18.77
C ALA A 46 -27.55 -65.95 -19.05
N ARG A 47 -26.94 -67.15 -19.18
CA ARG A 47 -25.53 -67.33 -19.55
C ARG A 47 -25.18 -66.63 -20.87
N TYR A 48 -26.02 -66.77 -21.90
CA TYR A 48 -25.82 -66.11 -23.19
C TYR A 48 -25.77 -64.59 -23.09
N PHE A 49 -26.69 -63.97 -22.34
CA PHE A 49 -26.72 -62.52 -22.19
C PHE A 49 -25.53 -61.99 -21.39
N TYR A 50 -25.15 -62.65 -20.30
CA TYR A 50 -23.97 -62.26 -19.52
C TYR A 50 -22.66 -62.45 -20.30
N GLN A 51 -22.53 -63.54 -21.05
CA GLN A 51 -21.36 -63.76 -21.92
C GLN A 51 -21.25 -62.66 -22.98
N ARG A 52 -22.37 -62.20 -23.54
CA ARG A 52 -22.34 -61.12 -24.53
C ARG A 52 -21.94 -59.76 -23.95
N ILE A 53 -22.19 -59.51 -22.66
CA ILE A 53 -21.68 -58.31 -21.98
C ILE A 53 -20.16 -58.37 -21.85
N ILE A 54 -19.64 -59.55 -21.48
CA ILE A 54 -18.20 -59.80 -21.37
C ILE A 54 -17.50 -59.69 -22.73
N ASP A 55 -18.09 -60.26 -23.78
CA ASP A 55 -17.52 -60.23 -25.14
C ASP A 55 -17.54 -58.83 -25.77
N ALA A 56 -18.45 -57.96 -25.32
CA ALA A 56 -18.50 -56.57 -25.75
C ALA A 56 -17.42 -55.71 -25.05
N ASP A 57 -17.07 -56.01 -23.79
CA ASP A 57 -16.00 -55.36 -22.99
C ASP A 57 -16.01 -53.81 -23.02
N GLU A 58 -17.20 -53.21 -22.98
CA GLU A 58 -17.38 -51.76 -23.19
C GLU A 58 -17.44 -50.96 -21.88
N ASN A 59 -17.94 -51.55 -20.79
CA ASN A 59 -18.11 -50.85 -19.51
C ASN A 59 -17.62 -51.73 -18.36
N ILE A 60 -16.62 -51.22 -17.63
CA ILE A 60 -15.92 -51.88 -16.52
C ILE A 60 -16.90 -52.31 -15.42
N TYR A 61 -17.90 -51.48 -15.12
CA TYR A 61 -18.90 -51.73 -14.08
C TYR A 61 -19.86 -52.86 -14.48
N THR A 62 -20.42 -52.81 -15.69
CA THR A 62 -21.37 -53.85 -16.17
C THR A 62 -20.69 -55.19 -16.42
N THR A 63 -19.41 -55.17 -16.78
CA THR A 63 -18.60 -56.37 -16.99
C THR A 63 -18.32 -57.10 -15.67
N ALA A 64 -18.01 -56.37 -14.59
CA ALA A 64 -17.87 -56.95 -13.25
C ALA A 64 -19.17 -57.62 -12.79
N ASP A 65 -20.32 -56.94 -12.97
CA ASP A 65 -21.64 -57.48 -12.62
C ASP A 65 -22.00 -58.73 -13.45
N ALA A 66 -21.65 -58.75 -14.75
CA ALA A 66 -21.86 -59.93 -15.60
C ALA A 66 -21.05 -61.14 -15.13
N TYR A 67 -19.80 -60.96 -14.71
CA TYR A 67 -18.98 -62.04 -14.14
C TYR A 67 -19.55 -62.56 -12.81
N LEU A 68 -20.10 -61.68 -11.97
CA LEU A 68 -20.75 -62.07 -10.73
C LEU A 68 -21.98 -62.95 -11.00
N HIS A 69 -22.90 -62.50 -11.84
CA HIS A 69 -24.12 -63.27 -12.15
C HIS A 69 -23.83 -64.59 -12.87
N LEU A 70 -22.81 -64.62 -13.72
CA LEU A 70 -22.37 -65.85 -14.36
C LEU A 70 -21.84 -66.85 -13.32
N SER A 71 -21.11 -66.38 -12.29
CA SER A 71 -20.64 -67.24 -11.21
C SER A 71 -21.77 -67.82 -10.35
N GLU A 72 -22.81 -67.03 -10.07
CA GLU A 72 -24.01 -67.47 -9.34
C GLU A 72 -24.77 -68.57 -10.11
N ILE A 73 -24.84 -68.43 -11.44
CA ILE A 73 -25.46 -69.44 -12.31
C ILE A 73 -24.63 -70.74 -12.30
N GLU A 74 -23.30 -70.65 -12.43
CA GLU A 74 -22.44 -71.84 -12.39
C GLU A 74 -22.45 -72.54 -11.03
N GLU A 75 -22.57 -71.78 -9.92
CA GLU A 75 -22.75 -72.33 -8.57
C GLU A 75 -24.08 -73.08 -8.45
N ALA A 76 -25.18 -72.49 -8.94
CA ALA A 76 -26.49 -73.13 -8.97
C ALA A 76 -26.53 -74.39 -9.86
N CYS A 77 -25.71 -74.44 -10.91
CA CYS A 77 -25.53 -75.61 -11.77
C CYS A 77 -24.57 -76.68 -11.19
N GLY A 78 -23.95 -76.44 -10.03
CA GLY A 78 -23.00 -77.36 -9.39
C GLY A 78 -21.57 -77.34 -9.96
N ASN A 79 -21.27 -76.39 -10.85
CA ASN A 79 -19.96 -76.22 -11.49
C ASN A 79 -19.03 -75.34 -10.65
N TYR A 80 -18.76 -75.74 -9.41
CA TYR A 80 -18.03 -74.92 -8.43
C TYR A 80 -16.64 -74.44 -8.88
N LYS A 81 -15.96 -75.21 -9.74
CA LYS A 81 -14.62 -74.85 -10.26
C LYS A 81 -14.67 -73.60 -11.15
N GLU A 82 -15.67 -73.51 -12.03
CA GLU A 82 -15.81 -72.36 -12.93
C GLU A 82 -16.40 -71.17 -12.19
N ALA A 83 -17.35 -71.39 -11.28
CA ALA A 83 -17.87 -70.35 -10.39
C ALA A 83 -16.75 -69.64 -9.61
N LEU A 84 -15.83 -70.41 -9.00
CA LEU A 84 -14.68 -69.85 -8.27
C LEU A 84 -13.74 -69.04 -9.18
N ARG A 85 -13.51 -69.51 -10.40
CA ARG A 85 -12.69 -68.79 -11.39
C ARG A 85 -13.32 -67.45 -11.76
N LEU A 86 -14.61 -67.43 -12.03
CA LEU A 86 -15.36 -66.21 -12.38
C LEU A 86 -15.40 -65.21 -11.22
N LEU A 87 -15.55 -65.69 -9.99
CA LEU A 87 -15.45 -64.87 -8.78
C LEU A 87 -14.09 -64.20 -8.64
N HIS A 88 -12.99 -64.91 -8.90
CA HIS A 88 -11.66 -64.31 -8.87
C HIS A 88 -11.47 -63.24 -9.96
N ILE A 89 -12.05 -63.44 -11.15
CA ILE A 89 -12.03 -62.44 -12.21
C ILE A 89 -12.82 -61.19 -11.79
N ASN A 90 -14.01 -61.38 -11.22
CA ASN A 90 -14.82 -60.28 -10.68
C ASN A 90 -14.06 -59.49 -9.60
N GLN A 91 -13.37 -60.16 -8.66
CA GLN A 91 -12.55 -59.49 -7.64
C GLN A 91 -11.49 -58.57 -8.26
N ASN A 92 -10.79 -59.01 -9.30
CA ASN A 92 -9.80 -58.18 -9.99
C ASN A 92 -10.43 -56.95 -10.69
N TRP A 93 -11.62 -57.11 -11.25
CA TRP A 93 -12.39 -56.00 -11.83
C TRP A 93 -12.85 -55.01 -10.76
N GLN A 94 -13.36 -55.51 -9.63
CA GLN A 94 -13.76 -54.68 -8.48
C GLN A 94 -12.59 -53.86 -7.94
N ASP A 95 -11.40 -54.47 -7.81
CA ASP A 95 -10.18 -53.75 -7.41
C ASP A 95 -9.80 -52.64 -8.41
N SER A 96 -10.02 -52.88 -9.69
CA SER A 96 -9.73 -51.90 -10.76
C SER A 96 -10.75 -50.76 -10.80
N ILE A 97 -12.03 -51.06 -10.56
CA ILE A 97 -13.10 -50.08 -10.39
C ILE A 97 -12.80 -49.18 -9.20
N HIS A 98 -12.49 -49.77 -8.03
CA HIS A 98 -12.20 -49.00 -6.82
C HIS A 98 -11.01 -48.06 -7.00
N LYS A 99 -9.93 -48.50 -7.64
CA LYS A 99 -8.77 -47.66 -7.94
C LYS A 99 -9.11 -46.50 -8.86
N THR A 100 -9.89 -46.76 -9.92
CA THR A 100 -10.29 -45.74 -10.89
C THR A 100 -11.20 -44.69 -10.25
N THR A 101 -12.26 -45.13 -9.57
CA THR A 101 -13.20 -44.27 -8.86
C THR A 101 -12.51 -43.42 -7.80
N GLN A 102 -11.57 -44.00 -7.04
CA GLN A 102 -10.81 -43.26 -6.04
C GLN A 102 -9.89 -42.21 -6.69
N ALA A 103 -9.25 -42.52 -7.82
CA ALA A 103 -8.41 -41.58 -8.55
C ALA A 103 -9.24 -40.40 -9.11
N GLU A 104 -10.42 -40.67 -9.66
CA GLU A 104 -11.35 -39.64 -10.16
C GLU A 104 -11.86 -38.73 -9.04
N MET A 105 -12.29 -39.31 -7.91
CA MET A 105 -12.72 -38.54 -6.73
C MET A 105 -11.57 -37.68 -6.20
N MET A 106 -10.35 -38.22 -6.14
CA MET A 106 -9.16 -37.47 -5.73
C MET A 106 -8.87 -36.31 -6.70
N GLN A 107 -9.03 -36.51 -8.01
CA GLN A 107 -8.88 -35.44 -9.00
C GLN A 107 -9.93 -34.33 -8.81
N GLN A 108 -11.19 -34.69 -8.56
CA GLN A 108 -12.25 -33.72 -8.30
C GLN A 108 -12.01 -32.94 -7.00
N ILE A 109 -11.64 -33.62 -5.91
CA ILE A 109 -11.27 -32.98 -4.63
C ILE A 109 -10.09 -32.02 -4.82
N ASN A 110 -9.05 -32.44 -5.54
CA ASN A 110 -7.88 -31.62 -5.83
C ASN A 110 -8.25 -30.38 -6.67
N ALA A 111 -9.08 -30.53 -7.71
CA ALA A 111 -9.56 -29.41 -8.50
C ALA A 111 -10.33 -28.39 -7.64
N LEU A 112 -11.16 -28.87 -6.72
CA LEU A 112 -11.92 -28.04 -5.80
C LEU A 112 -11.01 -27.32 -4.79
N HIS A 113 -10.00 -28.02 -4.26
CA HIS A 113 -8.97 -27.44 -3.39
C HIS A 113 -8.16 -26.34 -4.09
N VAL A 114 -7.70 -26.59 -5.32
CA VAL A 114 -6.97 -25.61 -6.11
C VAL A 114 -7.83 -24.36 -6.32
N LYS A 115 -9.08 -24.52 -6.72
CA LYS A 115 -10.00 -23.39 -6.91
C LYS A 115 -10.16 -22.56 -5.62
N HIS A 116 -10.50 -23.21 -4.52
CA HIS A 116 -10.67 -22.53 -3.23
C HIS A 116 -9.37 -21.83 -2.76
N ASN A 117 -8.21 -22.45 -2.99
CA ASN A 117 -6.93 -21.83 -2.68
C ASN A 117 -6.65 -20.61 -3.56
N THR A 118 -6.95 -20.66 -4.87
CA THR A 118 -6.80 -19.50 -5.76
C THR A 118 -7.70 -18.33 -5.35
N GLU A 119 -8.93 -18.60 -4.94
CA GLU A 119 -9.86 -17.59 -4.41
C GLU A 119 -9.33 -16.99 -3.10
N LYS A 120 -8.83 -17.81 -2.18
CA LYS A 120 -8.18 -17.34 -0.94
C LYS A 120 -6.98 -16.45 -1.22
N GLU A 121 -6.09 -16.84 -2.13
CA GLU A 121 -4.93 -16.03 -2.50
C GLU A 121 -5.35 -14.70 -3.13
N SER A 122 -6.38 -14.71 -3.98
CA SER A 122 -6.94 -13.48 -4.55
C SER A 122 -7.52 -12.54 -3.46
N MET A 123 -8.19 -13.10 -2.45
CA MET A 123 -8.75 -12.36 -1.33
C MET A 123 -7.67 -11.82 -0.38
N LYS A 124 -6.62 -12.60 -0.10
CA LYS A 124 -5.47 -12.13 0.69
C LYS A 124 -4.77 -10.95 0.01
N LYS A 125 -4.63 -10.99 -1.32
CA LYS A 125 -3.99 -9.92 -2.09
C LYS A 125 -4.77 -8.60 -1.98
N SER A 126 -6.11 -8.62 -2.07
CA SER A 126 -6.92 -7.40 -1.90
C SER A 126 -6.85 -6.85 -0.47
N ILE A 127 -6.83 -7.72 0.54
CA ILE A 127 -6.65 -7.34 1.95
C ILE A 127 -5.28 -6.67 2.18
N TYR A 128 -4.21 -7.21 1.60
CA TYR A 128 -2.86 -6.66 1.73
C TYR A 128 -2.76 -5.25 1.12
N LEU A 129 -3.31 -5.06 -0.09
CA LEU A 129 -3.35 -3.76 -0.77
C LEU A 129 -4.11 -2.70 0.05
N TYR A 130 -5.27 -3.05 0.59
CA TYR A 130 -6.04 -2.13 1.43
C TYR A 130 -5.27 -1.74 2.71
N ARG A 131 -4.58 -2.72 3.33
CA ARG A 131 -3.83 -2.50 4.57
C ARG A 131 -2.62 -1.58 4.35
N SER A 132 -1.91 -1.68 3.22
CA SER A 132 -0.80 -0.77 2.91
C SER A 132 -1.27 0.67 2.71
N GLU A 133 -2.38 0.90 2.02
CA GLU A 133 -2.96 2.24 1.83
C GLU A 133 -3.33 2.88 3.18
N LEU A 134 -3.96 2.12 4.08
CA LEU A 134 -4.35 2.60 5.39
C LEU A 134 -3.14 3.02 6.24
N THR A 135 -2.02 2.27 6.16
CA THR A 135 -0.78 2.64 6.85
C THR A 135 -0.14 3.90 6.27
N ALA A 136 -0.17 4.08 4.95
CA ALA A 136 0.37 5.28 4.30
C ALA A 136 -0.41 6.54 4.69
N ILE A 137 -1.74 6.46 4.73
CA ILE A 137 -2.61 7.55 5.19
C ILE A 137 -2.29 7.92 6.64
N GLY A 138 -2.11 6.93 7.52
CA GLY A 138 -1.72 7.18 8.92
C GLY A 138 -0.39 7.93 9.06
N ILE A 139 0.63 7.53 8.28
CA ILE A 139 1.93 8.20 8.27
C ILE A 139 1.80 9.65 7.75
N LEU A 140 1.02 9.87 6.69
CA LEU A 140 0.78 11.20 6.15
C LEU A 140 0.15 12.13 7.19
N LEU A 141 -0.85 11.65 7.95
CA LEU A 141 -1.48 12.41 9.02
C LEU A 141 -0.48 12.79 10.12
N LEU A 142 0.40 11.87 10.53
CA LEU A 142 1.44 12.15 11.53
C LEU A 142 2.43 13.22 11.04
N VAL A 143 2.83 13.15 9.77
CA VAL A 143 3.70 14.17 9.15
C VAL A 143 3.01 15.54 9.15
N VAL A 144 1.74 15.61 8.79
CA VAL A 144 0.96 16.86 8.82
C VAL A 144 0.87 17.41 10.24
N VAL A 145 0.55 16.58 11.23
CA VAL A 145 0.51 16.99 12.65
C VAL A 145 1.86 17.52 13.11
N TYR A 146 2.96 16.86 12.76
CA TYR A 146 4.31 17.32 13.07
C TYR A 146 4.62 18.69 12.44
N ILE A 147 4.26 18.90 11.17
CA ILE A 147 4.45 20.19 10.49
C ILE A 147 3.65 21.29 11.18
N LEU A 148 2.39 21.04 11.54
CA LEU A 148 1.55 21.98 12.26
C LEU A 148 2.10 22.31 13.66
N TYR A 149 2.58 21.28 14.38
CA TYR A 149 3.24 21.45 15.68
C TYR A 149 4.48 22.34 15.55
N LYS A 150 5.35 22.07 14.57
CA LYS A 150 6.56 22.87 14.31
C LYS A 150 6.19 24.31 13.94
N ARG A 151 5.17 24.50 13.11
CA ARG A 151 4.70 25.84 12.69
C ARG A 151 4.12 26.62 13.87
N LYS A 152 3.35 25.97 14.75
CA LYS A 152 2.82 26.59 15.98
C LYS A 152 3.92 26.94 16.97
N ARG A 153 4.93 26.06 17.14
CA ARG A 153 6.09 26.31 18.02
C ARG A 153 6.93 27.49 17.52
N LYS A 154 7.19 27.58 16.22
CA LYS A 154 7.88 28.72 15.61
C LYS A 154 7.15 30.05 15.80
N ARG A 155 5.82 30.07 15.89
CA ARG A 155 5.06 31.31 16.15
C ARG A 155 5.15 31.80 17.60
N LYS A 156 5.22 30.89 18.57
CA LYS A 156 5.28 31.26 20.01
C LYS A 156 6.68 31.66 20.50
N GLN A 157 7.74 31.19 19.85
CA GLN A 157 9.11 31.57 20.21
C GLN A 157 9.46 33.07 20.01
N PRO A 158 9.14 33.73 18.89
CA PRO A 158 9.51 35.13 18.69
C PRO A 158 8.84 36.04 19.72
N GLU A 159 7.55 35.81 20.02
CA GLU A 159 6.82 36.60 21.03
C GLU A 159 7.46 36.48 22.42
N THR A 160 7.86 35.27 22.83
CA THR A 160 8.48 35.06 24.16
C THR A 160 9.88 35.66 24.25
N LYS A 161 10.70 35.54 23.20
CA LYS A 161 12.03 36.14 23.16
C LYS A 161 11.99 37.66 23.11
N GLU A 162 11.07 38.25 22.35
CA GLU A 162 10.91 39.70 22.27
C GLU A 162 10.46 40.30 23.62
N ILE A 163 9.55 39.62 24.33
CA ILE A 163 9.17 40.03 25.70
C ILE A 163 10.39 39.98 26.64
N LEU A 164 11.26 38.98 26.52
CA LEU A 164 12.49 38.90 27.30
C LEU A 164 13.47 40.03 26.95
N LEU A 165 13.64 40.36 25.67
CA LEU A 165 14.46 41.49 25.24
C LEU A 165 13.94 42.81 25.83
N ARG A 166 12.63 43.07 25.74
CA ARG A 166 12.03 44.31 26.29
C ARG A 166 12.15 44.42 27.81
N LYS A 167 12.29 43.31 28.52
CA LYS A 167 12.53 43.25 29.97
C LYS A 167 14.00 43.30 30.37
N SER A 168 14.92 43.21 29.40
CA SER A 168 16.36 43.21 29.69
C SER A 168 16.87 44.60 30.08
N ASP A 169 17.90 44.61 30.93
CA ASP A 169 18.52 45.86 31.39
C ASP A 169 19.11 46.67 30.23
N ILE A 170 19.65 46.00 29.21
CA ILE A 170 20.21 46.66 28.03
C ILE A 170 19.14 47.39 27.20
N TYR A 171 17.94 46.80 27.06
CA TYR A 171 16.83 47.47 26.38
C TYR A 171 16.39 48.73 27.14
N ALA A 172 16.24 48.63 28.47
CA ALA A 172 15.89 49.74 29.33
C ALA A 172 16.96 50.84 29.30
N ARG A 173 18.24 50.45 29.32
CA ARG A 173 19.39 51.35 29.22
C ARG A 173 19.34 52.20 27.96
N PHE A 174 19.20 51.59 26.78
CA PHE A 174 19.13 52.33 25.52
C PHE A 174 17.87 53.22 25.39
N HIS A 175 16.75 52.83 26.01
CA HIS A 175 15.52 53.65 26.04
C HIS A 175 15.57 54.79 27.06
N SER A 176 16.36 54.65 28.13
CA SER A 176 16.54 55.69 29.15
C SER A 176 17.38 56.88 28.68
N ILE A 177 18.18 56.70 27.62
CA ILE A 177 19.03 57.76 27.08
C ILE A 177 18.16 58.83 26.42
N ASN A 178 18.33 60.05 26.91
CA ASN A 178 17.71 61.24 26.39
C ASN A 178 18.75 62.38 26.30
N HIS A 179 18.32 63.52 25.77
CA HIS A 179 19.19 64.70 25.62
C HIS A 179 19.63 65.34 26.94
N GLU A 180 19.02 64.97 28.07
CA GLU A 180 19.31 65.51 29.41
C GLU A 180 20.30 64.63 30.19
N SER A 181 20.36 63.34 29.88
CA SER A 181 21.32 62.40 30.46
C SER A 181 22.69 62.55 29.81
N ASN A 182 23.72 62.94 30.57
CA ASN A 182 25.09 63.08 30.06
C ASN A 182 25.82 61.72 29.89
N SER A 183 25.07 60.66 29.56
CA SER A 183 25.55 59.27 29.48
C SER A 183 25.79 58.84 28.03
N SER A 184 27.05 58.58 27.68
CA SER A 184 27.42 57.96 26.41
C SER A 184 27.33 56.43 26.47
N ILE A 185 26.89 55.80 25.38
CA ILE A 185 26.96 54.33 25.23
C ILE A 185 28.41 53.89 24.98
N THR A 186 28.83 52.86 25.70
CA THR A 186 30.14 52.21 25.54
C THR A 186 30.09 51.08 24.50
N GLU A 187 31.24 50.71 23.93
CA GLU A 187 31.33 49.57 22.99
C GLU A 187 30.88 48.24 23.59
N LYS A 188 31.03 48.06 24.91
CA LYS A 188 30.54 46.87 25.62
C LYS A 188 29.01 46.80 25.58
N GLU A 189 28.33 47.92 25.85
CA GLU A 189 26.87 48.01 25.78
C GLU A 189 26.36 47.79 24.34
N TRP A 190 27.10 48.27 23.32
CA TRP A 190 26.78 47.94 21.92
C TRP A 190 26.90 46.45 21.62
N ALA A 191 27.94 45.78 22.10
CA ALA A 191 28.12 44.35 21.92
C ALA A 191 27.04 43.52 22.65
N GLU A 192 26.64 43.95 23.85
CA GLU A 192 25.53 43.34 24.60
C GLU A 192 24.19 43.51 23.88
N LEU A 193 23.92 44.71 23.35
CA LEU A 193 22.72 44.97 22.56
C LEU A 193 22.69 44.11 21.30
N GLN A 194 23.81 44.05 20.56
CA GLN A 194 23.92 43.22 19.37
C GLN A 194 23.60 41.76 19.71
N LYS A 195 24.23 41.20 20.75
CA LYS A 195 23.98 39.83 21.18
C LYS A 195 22.50 39.60 21.53
N ALA A 196 21.89 40.51 22.28
CA ALA A 196 20.49 40.41 22.67
C ALA A 196 19.54 40.47 21.46
N ILE A 197 19.83 41.31 20.47
CA ILE A 197 19.09 41.39 19.21
C ILE A 197 19.27 40.09 18.39
N ASP A 198 20.51 39.62 18.22
CA ASP A 198 20.82 38.43 17.43
C ASP A 198 20.20 37.15 18.03
N ASP A 199 20.18 37.03 19.37
CA ASP A 199 19.52 35.93 20.09
C ASP A 199 17.99 35.96 19.96
N THR A 200 17.42 37.16 19.84
CA THR A 200 15.97 37.41 19.74
C THR A 200 15.46 37.21 18.32
N TYR A 201 16.16 37.74 17.31
CA TYR A 201 15.72 37.84 15.91
C TYR A 201 16.56 36.98 14.95
N GLU A 202 16.85 35.71 15.33
CA GLU A 202 17.52 34.71 14.48
C GLU A 202 18.75 35.25 13.70
N ASN A 203 19.74 35.83 14.41
CA ASN A 203 20.98 36.38 13.82
C ASN A 203 20.73 37.53 12.82
N PHE A 204 20.02 38.55 13.30
CA PHE A 204 19.72 39.79 12.58
C PHE A 204 20.96 40.42 11.92
N THR A 205 22.07 40.51 12.64
CA THR A 205 23.34 41.06 12.14
C THR A 205 23.87 40.28 10.94
N GLY A 206 23.84 38.94 11.01
CA GLY A 206 24.22 38.09 9.89
C GLY A 206 23.33 38.31 8.67
N THR A 207 22.02 38.47 8.88
CA THR A 207 21.07 38.76 7.79
C THR A 207 21.35 40.12 7.14
N LEU A 208 21.69 41.15 7.92
CA LEU A 208 22.09 42.45 7.38
C LEU A 208 23.35 42.37 6.52
N TYR A 209 24.39 41.65 6.97
CA TYR A 209 25.61 41.47 6.19
C TYR A 209 25.41 40.60 4.94
N ALA A 210 24.47 39.66 4.97
CA ALA A 210 24.10 38.87 3.80
C ALA A 210 23.42 39.73 2.72
N LEU A 211 22.57 40.67 3.12
CA LEU A 211 21.93 41.63 2.21
C LEU A 211 22.89 42.72 1.74
N CYS A 212 23.74 43.22 2.63
CA CYS A 212 24.70 44.28 2.34
C CYS A 212 26.09 43.91 2.89
N LYS A 213 26.97 43.43 2.00
CA LYS A 213 28.34 43.02 2.36
C LYS A 213 29.22 44.14 2.93
N LYS A 214 28.87 45.41 2.72
CA LYS A 214 29.62 46.58 3.17
C LYS A 214 28.73 47.52 3.97
N LEU A 215 28.52 47.16 5.24
CA LEU A 215 27.86 48.01 6.22
C LEU A 215 28.89 48.62 7.16
N SER A 216 28.85 49.94 7.36
CA SER A 216 29.71 50.58 8.36
C SER A 216 29.20 50.31 9.79
N PRO A 217 30.06 50.35 10.83
CA PRO A 217 29.63 50.18 12.21
C PRO A 217 28.52 51.17 12.63
N MET A 218 28.59 52.41 12.14
CA MET A 218 27.58 53.43 12.42
C MET A 218 26.23 53.11 11.76
N GLU A 219 26.23 52.63 10.52
CA GLU A 219 25.00 52.18 9.84
C GLU A 219 24.38 50.97 10.55
N LEU A 220 25.22 50.05 11.02
CA LEU A 220 24.79 48.89 11.80
C LEU A 220 24.15 49.29 13.14
N HIS A 221 24.76 50.24 13.86
CA HIS A 221 24.17 50.80 15.09
C HIS A 221 22.82 51.45 14.82
N ILE A 222 22.66 52.20 13.72
CA ILE A 222 21.37 52.77 13.32
C ILE A 222 20.34 51.64 13.05
N CYS A 223 20.75 50.53 12.42
CA CYS A 223 19.89 49.37 12.23
C CYS A 223 19.43 48.73 13.55
N TYR A 224 20.33 48.56 14.53
CA TYR A 224 19.94 48.06 15.86
C TYR A 224 18.96 48.97 16.57
N LEU A 225 19.21 50.29 16.57
CA LEU A 225 18.34 51.27 17.22
C LEU A 225 16.94 51.31 16.58
N MET A 226 16.85 51.20 15.25
CA MET A 226 15.56 51.04 14.56
C MET A 226 14.88 49.72 14.95
N LYS A 227 15.65 48.64 15.07
CA LYS A 227 15.12 47.32 15.43
C LYS A 227 14.48 47.31 16.81
N ILE A 228 15.05 48.03 17.77
CA ILE A 228 14.48 48.23 19.12
C ILE A 228 13.56 49.45 19.22
N SER A 229 13.15 50.05 18.09
CA SER A 229 12.16 51.13 18.02
C SER A 229 12.52 52.44 18.74
N ILE A 230 13.81 52.81 18.78
CA ILE A 230 14.24 54.09 19.35
C ILE A 230 13.86 55.25 18.42
N SER A 231 13.40 56.36 19.02
CA SER A 231 13.00 57.54 18.27
C SER A 231 14.19 58.16 17.51
N VAL A 232 13.93 58.74 16.33
CA VAL A 232 14.97 59.38 15.50
C VAL A 232 15.76 60.45 16.26
N THR A 233 15.09 61.14 17.18
CA THR A 233 15.69 62.13 18.09
C THR A 233 16.75 61.49 18.98
N ASN A 234 16.41 60.41 19.69
CA ASN A 234 17.34 59.73 20.59
C ASN A 234 18.41 58.96 19.81
N MET A 235 18.07 58.39 18.64
CA MET A 235 19.07 57.76 17.77
C MET A 235 20.17 58.75 17.39
N ALA A 236 19.79 59.94 16.95
CA ALA A 236 20.71 61.00 16.58
C ALA A 236 21.65 61.37 17.74
N TYR A 237 21.10 61.46 18.96
CA TYR A 237 21.90 61.68 20.16
C TYR A 237 22.87 60.52 20.45
N ILE A 238 22.37 59.28 20.47
CA ILE A 238 23.15 58.08 20.78
C ILE A 238 24.32 57.88 19.79
N VAL A 239 24.10 58.14 18.50
CA VAL A 239 25.15 58.02 17.47
C VAL A 239 25.99 59.29 17.27
N GLY A 240 25.70 60.37 18.03
CA GLY A 240 26.42 61.64 17.94
C GLY A 240 26.27 62.37 16.60
N ARG A 241 25.08 62.34 16.00
CA ARG A 241 24.77 62.95 14.69
C ARG A 241 23.56 63.88 14.76
N SER A 242 23.37 64.71 13.73
CA SER A 242 22.13 65.48 13.58
C SER A 242 20.97 64.58 13.15
N LYS A 243 19.73 64.97 13.48
CA LYS A 243 18.52 64.25 13.04
C LYS A 243 18.44 64.13 11.52
N SER A 244 18.85 65.17 10.78
CA SER A 244 18.91 65.17 9.32
C SER A 244 19.95 64.19 8.76
N ALA A 245 21.09 64.04 9.43
CA ALA A 245 22.10 63.05 9.05
C ALA A 245 21.59 61.63 9.25
N VAL A 246 20.92 61.32 10.37
CA VAL A 246 20.31 59.99 10.60
C VAL A 246 19.25 59.68 9.54
N SER A 247 18.38 60.64 9.20
CA SER A 247 17.37 60.46 8.13
C SER A 247 18.02 60.20 6.76
N THR A 248 19.07 60.95 6.42
CA THR A 248 19.81 60.75 5.16
C THR A 248 20.49 59.39 5.12
N THR A 249 21.09 58.94 6.23
CA THR A 249 21.70 57.61 6.33
C THR A 249 20.65 56.50 6.18
N ARG A 250 19.44 56.67 6.74
CA ARG A 250 18.33 55.73 6.55
C ARG A 250 17.90 55.64 5.08
N ASN A 251 17.79 56.75 4.35
CA ASN A 251 17.52 56.70 2.90
C ASN A 251 18.58 55.91 2.14
N LYS A 252 19.86 56.18 2.42
CA LYS A 252 20.98 55.48 1.78
C LYS A 252 21.01 53.99 2.14
N LEU A 253 20.68 53.65 3.39
CA LEU A 253 20.61 52.27 3.84
C LEU A 253 19.50 51.50 3.14
N TYR A 254 18.33 52.12 2.93
CA TYR A 254 17.27 51.51 2.15
C TYR A 254 17.72 51.20 0.71
N GLU A 255 18.33 52.17 0.05
CA GLU A 255 18.85 52.01 -1.31
C GLU A 255 19.93 50.93 -1.40
N LYS A 256 20.81 50.83 -0.40
CA LYS A 256 21.81 49.76 -0.31
C LYS A 256 21.20 48.37 -0.09
N LEU A 257 20.13 48.27 0.71
CA LEU A 257 19.52 46.99 1.09
C LEU A 257 18.54 46.47 0.03
N GLN A 258 17.85 47.36 -0.69
CA GLN A 258 16.79 47.01 -1.64
C GLN A 258 17.14 47.34 -3.10
N GLY A 259 18.25 48.05 -3.37
CA GLY A 259 18.68 48.41 -4.72
C GLY A 259 17.85 49.51 -5.39
N GLN A 260 16.93 50.15 -4.67
CA GLN A 260 16.08 51.24 -5.18
C GLN A 260 15.96 52.38 -4.17
N LYS A 261 15.74 53.60 -4.66
CA LYS A 261 15.48 54.76 -3.80
C LYS A 261 14.21 54.53 -2.97
N GLY A 262 14.24 54.97 -1.72
CA GLY A 262 13.08 54.91 -0.83
C GLY A 262 13.17 55.93 0.29
N THR A 263 12.14 55.95 1.14
CA THR A 263 12.04 56.88 2.27
C THR A 263 12.55 56.24 3.57
N PRO A 264 12.83 57.02 4.62
CA PRO A 264 13.27 56.48 5.88
C PRO A 264 12.23 55.52 6.49
N GLU A 265 10.94 55.79 6.29
CA GLU A 265 9.83 54.97 6.81
C GLU A 265 9.79 53.60 6.13
N MET A 266 10.15 53.53 4.83
CA MET A 266 10.26 52.25 4.13
C MET A 266 11.38 51.39 4.72
N LEU A 267 12.48 52.00 5.18
CA LEU A 267 13.54 51.28 5.90
C LEU A 267 13.05 50.77 7.25
N ASP A 268 12.35 51.60 8.03
CA ASP A 268 11.84 51.19 9.34
C ASP A 268 10.92 49.97 9.22
N GLN A 269 10.02 49.99 8.24
CA GLN A 269 9.14 48.85 7.96
C GLN A 269 9.91 47.61 7.52
N PHE A 270 11.00 47.78 6.76
CA PHE A 270 11.83 46.68 6.32
C PHE A 270 12.61 46.06 7.48
N ILE A 271 13.28 46.88 8.29
CA ILE A 271 14.06 46.45 9.46
C ILE A 271 13.16 45.83 10.54
N ALA A 272 11.93 46.33 10.70
CA ALA A 272 10.96 45.74 11.61
C ALA A 272 10.59 44.29 11.22
N LYS A 273 10.53 43.99 9.92
CA LYS A 273 10.15 42.66 9.38
C LYS A 273 11.29 41.65 9.31
N LEU A 274 12.54 42.14 9.26
CA LEU A 274 13.76 41.33 9.25
C LEU A 274 13.93 40.52 10.53
#